data_AF-A0A421JVM3-F1
#
_entry.id   AF-A0A421JVM3-F1
#
_cell.length_a   1.000
_cell.length_b   1.000
_cell.length_c   1.000
_cell.angle_alpha   90.00
_cell.angle_beta   90.00
_cell.angle_gamma   90.00
#
_symmetry.space_group_name_H-M   'P 1'
#
loop_
_entity.id
_entity.type
_entity.pdbx_description
1 polymer ?
#
loop_
_entity_poly.entity_id
_entity_poly.type
_entity_poly.pdbx_seq_one_letter_code
_entity_poly.pdbx_strand_id
1 'polypeptide(L)'
;MKFTFKFPLAEALKFKPGKFNFQLEQDIRTKLDSLPSITKIYTNPDGTPRVPTDEEFKTIAELQNLYYKRNHSQWNLVFGTIPKDQLAVYKDNTQDLTHFQFVTKDAGKIIDKIPYKDEATGELKWKVIRETEKAEGWEFPYFYIVLPIFAYVLYVKYKNQMLLREQEGPEWAQRELRLRAMEDYFHGDTEKAKNFLSNEGKTARQIRDRDELVIARILAGDYDRLAQLKKKVPKDFRRFEEDPLYKI
;
A
#
# COMPACT_ATOMS: atom_id res chain seq x y z
N MET A 1 -13.71 6.56 22.84
CA MET A 1 -12.43 6.84 22.16
C MET A 1 -12.71 7.67 20.92
N LYS A 2 -12.18 8.90 20.82
CA LYS A 2 -12.29 9.72 19.61
C LYS A 2 -11.09 9.39 18.72
N PHE A 3 -11.30 8.63 17.65
CA PHE A 3 -10.26 8.37 16.65
C PHE A 3 -10.02 9.65 15.84
N THR A 4 -8.92 10.32 16.12
CA THR A 4 -8.43 11.42 15.29
C THR A 4 -7.68 10.83 14.09
N PHE A 5 -8.38 10.67 12.97
CA PHE A 5 -7.75 10.37 11.68
C PHE A 5 -6.95 11.60 11.22
N LYS A 6 -5.66 11.66 11.57
CA LYS A 6 -4.74 12.62 10.96
C LYS A 6 -4.49 12.17 9.53
N PHE A 7 -5.17 12.79 8.56
CA PHE A 7 -4.90 12.58 7.14
C PHE A 7 -3.44 12.99 6.83
N PRO A 8 -2.55 12.06 6.43
CA PRO A 8 -1.14 12.39 6.13
C PRO A 8 -0.98 13.31 4.91
N LEU A 9 -2.04 13.51 4.12
CA LEU A 9 -2.05 14.41 2.96
C LEU A 9 -2.14 15.90 3.34
N ALA A 10 -2.64 16.23 4.54
CA ALA A 10 -2.72 17.63 4.98
C ALA A 10 -1.33 18.24 5.29
N GLU A 11 -0.37 17.40 5.66
CA GLU A 11 1.03 17.80 5.83
C GLU A 11 1.76 17.90 4.49
N ALA A 12 1.42 17.04 3.51
CA ALA A 12 1.97 17.11 2.16
C ALA A 12 1.59 18.42 1.43
N LEU A 13 0.37 18.94 1.61
CA LEU A 13 -0.06 20.23 1.05
C LEU A 13 0.55 21.45 1.76
N LYS A 14 1.07 21.28 2.98
CA LYS A 14 1.77 22.32 3.74
C LYS A 14 3.29 22.24 3.59
N PHE A 15 3.79 21.28 2.81
CA PHE A 15 5.21 21.13 2.55
C PHE A 15 5.70 22.31 1.71
N LYS A 16 6.24 23.33 2.38
CA LYS A 16 7.02 24.36 1.72
C LYS A 16 8.37 23.74 1.38
N PRO A 17 8.73 23.58 0.10
CA PRO A 17 10.06 23.11 -0.22
C PRO A 17 11.07 24.10 0.37
N GLY A 18 12.13 23.59 1.00
CA GLY A 18 13.13 24.45 1.63
C GLY A 18 13.65 25.49 0.63
N LYS A 19 14.01 26.68 1.11
CA LYS A 19 14.60 27.71 0.25
C LYS A 19 15.94 27.21 -0.28
N PHE A 20 16.16 27.32 -1.59
CA PHE A 20 17.45 27.04 -2.21
C PHE A 20 18.48 28.11 -1.79
N ASN A 21 19.67 27.69 -1.37
CA ASN A 21 20.73 28.59 -0.93
C ASN A 21 21.91 28.52 -1.92
N PHE A 22 21.97 29.50 -2.82
CA PHE A 22 23.02 29.54 -3.84
C PHE A 22 24.42 29.81 -3.26
N GLN A 23 24.52 30.61 -2.20
CA GLN A 23 25.81 30.88 -1.55
C GLN A 23 26.45 29.58 -1.05
N LEU A 24 25.63 28.70 -0.46
CA LEU A 24 26.08 27.40 0.01
C LEU A 24 26.60 26.51 -1.14
N GLU A 25 25.97 26.55 -2.31
CA GLU A 25 26.45 25.82 -3.50
C GLU A 25 27.77 26.39 -4.04
N GLN A 26 27.97 27.71 -3.97
CA GLN A 26 29.25 28.33 -4.33
C GLN A 26 30.35 27.93 -3.35
N ASP A 27 30.06 27.95 -2.04
CA ASP A 27 31.02 27.54 -1.01
C ASP A 27 31.41 26.06 -1.18
N ILE A 28 30.44 25.19 -1.52
CA ILE A 28 30.73 23.79 -1.87
C ILE A 28 31.63 23.73 -3.11
N ARG A 29 31.32 24.48 -4.16
CA ARG A 29 32.09 24.46 -5.41
C ARG A 29 33.54 24.86 -5.20
N THR A 30 33.78 25.96 -4.47
CA THR A 30 35.14 26.43 -4.16
C THR A 30 35.94 25.39 -3.38
N LYS A 31 35.30 24.66 -2.46
CA LYS A 31 35.94 23.58 -1.70
C LYS A 31 36.20 22.34 -2.57
N LEU A 32 35.27 21.96 -3.44
CA LEU A 32 35.48 20.88 -4.41
C LEU A 32 36.63 21.19 -5.38
N ASP A 33 36.70 22.42 -5.89
CA ASP A 33 37.74 22.86 -6.81
C ASP A 33 39.11 22.99 -6.11
N SER A 34 39.15 23.11 -4.78
CA SER A 34 40.40 23.13 -4.00
C SER A 34 41.05 21.74 -3.86
N LEU A 35 40.31 20.68 -4.13
CA LEU A 35 40.82 19.30 -4.04
C LEU A 35 41.54 18.89 -5.33
N PRO A 36 42.64 18.12 -5.23
CA PRO A 36 43.46 17.75 -6.40
C PRO A 36 42.73 16.81 -7.37
N SER A 37 41.79 16.00 -6.88
CA SER A 37 40.93 15.15 -7.69
C SER A 37 39.70 14.78 -6.88
N ILE A 38 38.51 14.82 -7.49
CA ILE A 38 37.25 14.44 -6.82
C ILE A 38 37.00 12.93 -6.93
N THR A 39 37.37 12.32 -8.04
CA THR A 39 37.09 10.91 -8.36
C THR A 39 38.14 9.96 -7.79
N LYS A 40 39.36 10.43 -7.51
CA LYS A 40 40.51 9.60 -7.08
C LYS A 40 41.05 9.95 -5.70
N ILE A 41 40.26 10.55 -4.82
CA ILE A 41 40.70 10.99 -3.48
C ILE A 41 41.31 9.84 -2.66
N TYR A 42 40.68 8.68 -2.74
CA TYR A 42 41.08 7.49 -1.97
C TYR A 42 41.96 6.54 -2.78
N THR A 43 42.48 6.96 -3.94
CA THR A 43 43.23 6.10 -4.85
C THR A 43 44.49 6.79 -5.36
N ASN A 44 45.63 6.11 -5.25
CA ASN A 44 46.86 6.59 -5.88
C ASN A 44 46.74 6.51 -7.42
N PRO A 45 47.62 7.20 -8.17
CA PRO A 45 47.71 7.05 -9.63
C PRO A 45 47.84 5.58 -10.07
N ASP A 46 48.45 4.74 -9.24
CA ASP A 46 48.68 3.31 -9.48
C ASP A 46 47.48 2.41 -9.10
N GLY A 47 46.36 2.98 -8.64
CA GLY A 47 45.15 2.24 -8.30
C GLY A 47 45.12 1.65 -6.88
N THR A 48 46.20 1.78 -6.09
CA THR A 48 46.22 1.35 -4.69
C THR A 48 45.41 2.30 -3.80
N PRO A 49 44.86 1.82 -2.66
CA PRO A 49 44.20 2.70 -1.69
C PRO A 49 45.16 3.78 -1.18
N ARG A 50 44.69 5.03 -1.20
CA ARG A 50 45.39 6.20 -0.66
C ARG A 50 44.65 6.69 0.58
N VAL A 51 45.41 7.07 1.60
CA VAL A 51 44.91 7.87 2.72
C VAL A 51 45.09 9.35 2.35
N PRO A 52 44.02 10.17 2.32
CA PRO A 52 44.13 11.61 2.09
C PRO A 52 45.03 12.28 3.13
N THR A 53 45.69 13.37 2.76
CA THR A 53 46.47 14.17 3.71
C THR A 53 45.56 14.84 4.74
N ASP A 54 46.10 15.28 5.88
CA ASP A 54 45.29 15.93 6.93
C ASP A 54 44.54 17.18 6.44
N GLU A 55 45.12 17.92 5.50
CA GLU A 55 44.48 19.08 4.86
C GLU A 55 43.34 18.65 3.94
N GLU A 56 43.56 17.66 3.08
CA GLU A 56 42.51 17.07 2.24
C GLU A 56 41.37 16.52 3.11
N PHE A 57 41.72 15.84 4.20
CA PHE A 57 40.75 15.30 5.15
C PHE A 57 39.92 16.39 5.83
N LYS A 58 40.54 17.49 6.24
CA LYS A 58 39.83 18.64 6.81
C LYS A 58 38.85 19.26 5.82
N THR A 59 39.25 19.42 4.56
CA THR A 59 38.34 19.95 3.53
C THR A 59 37.19 19.00 3.23
N ILE A 60 37.42 17.68 3.22
CA ILE A 60 36.37 16.66 3.08
C ILE A 60 35.38 16.72 4.24
N ALA A 61 35.85 16.88 5.48
CA ALA A 61 34.99 17.03 6.65
C ALA A 61 34.16 18.33 6.61
N GLU A 62 34.75 19.44 6.14
CA GLU A 62 34.03 20.69 5.92
C GLU A 62 32.97 20.55 4.82
N LEU A 63 33.31 19.89 3.71
CA LEU A 63 32.37 19.56 2.62
C LEU A 63 31.20 18.72 3.11
N GLN A 64 31.46 17.73 3.98
CA GLN A 64 30.41 16.92 4.57
C GLN A 64 29.44 17.75 5.43
N ASN A 65 29.95 18.70 6.22
CA ASN A 65 29.11 19.60 7.01
C ASN A 65 28.26 20.53 6.12
N LEU A 66 28.84 21.05 5.03
CA LEU A 66 28.10 21.85 4.04
C LEU A 66 27.05 20.99 3.33
N TYR A 67 27.38 19.74 3.00
CA TYR A 67 26.49 18.78 2.39
C TYR A 67 25.26 18.52 3.25
N TYR A 68 25.40 18.35 4.56
CA TYR A 68 24.24 18.17 5.45
C TYR A 68 23.36 19.42 5.62
N LYS A 69 23.91 20.61 5.39
CA LYS A 69 23.15 21.87 5.38
C LYS A 69 22.46 22.11 4.03
N ARG A 70 22.76 21.30 3.03
CA ARG A 70 22.19 21.39 1.70
C ARG A 70 20.71 21.02 1.72
N ASN A 71 19.94 21.66 0.84
CA ASN A 71 18.56 21.28 0.63
C ASN A 71 18.46 20.26 -0.51
N HIS A 72 18.11 19.02 -0.16
CA HIS A 72 17.95 17.91 -1.11
C HIS A 72 16.54 17.82 -1.72
N SER A 73 15.69 18.81 -1.50
CA SER A 73 14.30 18.79 -1.98
C SER A 73 14.25 18.79 -3.52
N GLN A 74 13.90 17.63 -4.09
CA GLN A 74 13.68 17.44 -5.53
C GLN A 74 12.57 18.35 -6.06
N TRP A 75 11.67 18.80 -5.19
CA TRP A 75 10.60 19.74 -5.54
C TRP A 75 11.11 21.08 -6.05
N ASN A 76 12.27 21.54 -5.59
CA ASN A 76 12.87 22.77 -6.12
C ASN A 76 13.28 22.65 -7.59
N LEU A 77 13.61 21.44 -8.05
CA LEU A 77 13.90 21.16 -9.46
C LEU A 77 12.61 21.05 -10.28
N VAL A 78 11.56 20.44 -9.71
CA VAL A 78 10.28 20.22 -10.39
C VAL A 78 9.48 21.52 -10.56
N PHE A 79 9.46 22.38 -9.54
CA PHE A 79 8.67 23.63 -9.58
C PHE A 79 9.36 24.77 -10.33
N GLY A 80 10.59 24.59 -10.82
CA GLY A 80 11.27 25.56 -11.70
C GLY A 80 11.52 26.93 -11.07
N THR A 81 11.52 27.04 -9.75
CA THR A 81 11.67 28.32 -9.03
C THR A 81 13.11 28.85 -8.99
N ILE A 82 14.08 28.06 -9.47
CA ILE A 82 15.51 28.38 -9.45
C ILE A 82 15.98 28.74 -10.87
N PRO A 83 16.77 29.83 -11.05
CA PRO A 83 17.42 30.15 -12.31
C PRO A 83 18.28 29.01 -12.86
N LYS A 84 18.35 28.86 -14.18
CA LYS A 84 19.08 27.75 -14.85
C LYS A 84 20.55 27.66 -14.44
N ASP A 85 21.23 28.81 -14.29
CA ASP A 85 22.66 28.85 -13.97
C ASP A 85 22.94 28.33 -12.56
N GLN A 86 22.08 28.68 -11.59
CA GLN A 86 22.19 28.18 -10.21
C GLN A 86 21.88 26.68 -10.13
N LEU A 87 20.96 26.21 -10.97
CA LEU A 87 20.59 24.80 -11.06
C LEU A 87 21.70 23.96 -11.72
N ALA A 88 22.45 24.52 -12.67
CA ALA A 88 23.63 23.87 -13.25
C ALA A 88 24.69 23.63 -12.18
N VAL A 89 25.05 24.66 -11.39
CA VAL A 89 25.99 24.51 -10.27
C VAL A 89 25.53 23.44 -9.27
N TYR A 90 24.24 23.42 -8.93
CA TYR A 90 23.69 22.38 -8.06
C TYR A 90 23.86 20.97 -8.64
N LYS A 91 23.61 20.78 -9.95
CA LYS A 91 23.77 19.49 -10.62
C LYS A 91 25.21 19.04 -10.63
N ASP A 92 26.13 19.91 -11.04
CA ASP A 92 27.56 19.62 -11.14
C ASP A 92 28.12 19.24 -9.76
N ASN A 93 27.82 20.06 -8.74
CA ASN A 93 28.17 19.75 -7.35
C ASN A 93 27.57 18.41 -6.89
N THR A 94 26.32 18.11 -7.24
CA THR A 94 25.68 16.84 -6.84
C THR A 94 26.44 15.65 -7.39
N GLN A 95 26.80 15.70 -8.68
CA GLN A 95 27.58 14.66 -9.34
C GLN A 95 28.93 14.46 -8.67
N ASP A 96 29.66 15.55 -8.43
CA ASP A 96 30.97 15.53 -7.78
C ASP A 96 30.90 14.96 -6.36
N LEU A 97 29.91 15.39 -5.57
CA LEU A 97 29.70 14.94 -4.19
C LEU A 97 29.35 13.45 -4.09
N THR A 98 28.80 12.82 -5.14
CA THR A 98 28.51 11.38 -5.12
C THR A 98 29.77 10.52 -4.99
N HIS A 99 30.92 11.02 -5.45
CA HIS A 99 32.20 10.30 -5.41
C HIS A 99 32.79 10.18 -4.00
N PHE A 100 32.45 11.10 -3.10
CA PHE A 100 32.98 11.13 -1.73
C PHE A 100 32.31 10.12 -0.80
N GLN A 101 31.23 9.46 -1.26
CA GLN A 101 30.45 8.51 -0.46
C GLN A 101 30.03 9.09 0.91
N PHE A 102 29.73 10.39 0.98
CA PHE A 102 29.20 11.00 2.19
C PHE A 102 27.97 10.23 2.65
N VAL A 103 27.88 9.95 3.95
CA VAL A 103 26.72 9.25 4.53
C VAL A 103 25.52 10.18 4.46
N THR A 104 24.72 10.08 3.41
CA THR A 104 23.36 10.62 3.47
C THR A 104 22.62 9.87 4.56
N LYS A 105 21.74 10.55 5.29
CA LYS A 105 20.86 9.90 6.29
C LYS A 105 20.02 8.75 5.68
N ASP A 106 19.93 8.71 4.35
CA ASP A 106 19.12 7.77 3.56
C ASP A 106 19.94 6.67 2.87
N ALA A 107 21.28 6.77 2.82
CA ALA A 107 22.10 5.70 2.26
C ALA A 107 22.43 4.71 3.38
N GLY A 108 21.73 3.57 3.41
CA GLY A 108 22.00 2.42 4.29
C GLY A 108 23.36 1.74 4.09
N LYS A 109 24.40 2.52 3.72
CA LYS A 109 25.77 2.04 3.59
C LYS A 109 26.43 2.09 4.97
N ILE A 110 26.75 0.92 5.50
CA ILE A 110 27.49 0.77 6.75
C ILE A 110 28.91 1.30 6.52
N ILE A 111 29.17 2.54 6.93
CA ILE A 111 30.53 3.09 7.00
C ILE A 111 30.96 3.03 8.46
N ASP A 112 32.03 2.29 8.75
CA ASP A 112 32.46 2.02 10.13
C ASP A 112 32.84 3.30 10.89
N LYS A 113 33.33 4.34 10.19
CA LYS A 113 33.74 5.62 10.79
C LYS A 113 33.50 6.80 9.85
N ILE A 114 32.97 7.88 10.39
CA ILE A 114 32.78 9.16 9.70
C ILE A 114 33.59 10.25 10.42
N PRO A 115 34.35 11.10 9.71
CA PRO A 115 34.93 12.28 10.33
C PRO A 115 33.86 13.28 10.74
N TYR A 116 33.93 13.74 11.98
CA TYR A 116 33.14 14.88 12.44
C TYR A 116 34.02 15.87 13.18
N LYS A 117 33.67 17.14 13.06
CA LYS A 117 34.28 18.22 13.85
C LYS A 117 33.46 18.36 15.12
N ASP A 118 34.11 18.19 16.28
CA ASP A 118 33.47 18.40 17.57
C ASP A 118 33.14 19.90 17.73
N GLU A 119 31.88 20.23 17.99
CA GLU A 119 31.44 21.63 18.09
C GLU A 119 32.02 22.34 19.33
N ALA A 120 32.40 21.56 20.36
CA ALA A 120 32.95 22.09 21.60
C ALA A 120 34.48 22.30 21.55
N THR A 121 35.22 21.39 20.91
CA THR A 121 36.71 21.43 20.90
C THR A 121 37.30 21.81 19.55
N GLY A 122 36.52 21.76 18.47
CA GLY A 122 36.98 22.03 17.11
C GLY A 122 37.90 20.95 16.52
N GLU A 123 38.17 19.88 17.28
CA GLU A 123 39.01 18.75 16.87
C GLU A 123 38.27 17.81 15.91
N LEU A 124 39.01 17.24 14.97
CA LEU A 124 38.53 16.23 14.02
C LEU A 124 38.58 14.85 14.68
N LYS A 125 37.43 14.24 14.92
CA LYS A 125 37.32 12.89 15.52
C LYS A 125 36.55 11.96 14.59
N TRP A 126 36.84 10.67 14.67
CA TRP A 126 36.11 9.63 13.96
C TRP A 126 34.94 9.15 14.82
N LYS A 127 33.70 9.28 14.33
CA LYS A 127 32.52 8.72 14.98
C LYS A 127 32.13 7.42 14.30
N VAL A 128 31.99 6.36 15.08
CA VAL A 128 31.34 5.12 14.64
C VAL A 128 29.83 5.36 14.70
N ILE A 129 29.18 5.44 13.54
CA ILE A 129 27.71 5.51 13.45
C ILE A 129 27.23 4.13 13.04
N ARG A 130 26.80 3.33 14.03
CA ARG A 130 26.13 2.06 13.80
C ARG A 130 24.73 2.18 14.38
N GLU A 131 23.81 2.73 13.60
CA GLU A 131 22.37 2.73 13.91
C GLU A 131 21.62 3.26 12.69
N THR A 132 21.34 2.37 11.74
CA THR A 132 20.29 2.63 10.74
C THR A 132 18.95 2.25 11.37
N GLU A 133 18.43 3.12 12.22
CA GLU A 133 17.07 2.98 12.78
C GLU A 133 16.00 3.53 11.81
N LYS A 134 16.28 3.64 10.51
CA LYS A 134 15.41 4.37 9.58
C LYS A 134 15.05 3.56 8.34
N ALA A 135 13.73 3.39 8.22
CA ALA A 135 12.95 2.85 7.14
C ALA A 135 13.67 2.82 5.80
N GLU A 136 13.75 1.64 5.19
CA GLU A 136 14.48 1.36 3.95
C GLU A 136 13.86 2.00 2.68
N GLY A 137 13.09 3.08 2.83
CA GLY A 137 12.47 3.87 1.76
C GLY A 137 11.30 3.17 1.06
N TRP A 138 11.33 1.84 0.93
CA TRP A 138 10.26 1.02 0.37
C TRP A 138 9.05 0.88 1.31
N GLU A 139 9.25 1.08 2.61
CA GLU A 139 8.20 0.96 3.61
C GLU A 139 7.06 1.95 3.35
N PHE A 140 7.39 3.19 3.00
CA PHE A 140 6.38 4.22 2.74
C PHE A 140 5.42 3.86 1.59
N PRO A 141 5.87 3.57 0.35
CA PRO A 141 4.96 3.17 -0.72
C PRO A 141 4.25 1.84 -0.39
N TYR A 142 4.91 0.91 0.30
CA TYR A 142 4.29 -0.37 0.64
C TYR A 142 3.13 -0.22 1.64
N PHE A 143 3.36 0.46 2.77
CA PHE A 143 2.36 0.61 3.82
C PHE A 143 1.22 1.57 3.47
N TYR A 144 1.50 2.61 2.67
CA TYR A 144 0.50 3.65 2.38
C TYR A 144 -0.15 3.54 1.01
N ILE A 145 0.39 2.74 0.09
CA ILE A 145 -0.19 2.56 -1.25
C ILE A 145 -0.57 1.09 -1.46
N VAL A 146 0.40 0.19 -1.37
CA VAL A 146 0.19 -1.23 -1.74
C VAL A 146 -0.79 -1.91 -0.79
N LEU A 147 -0.57 -1.81 0.52
CA LEU A 147 -1.41 -2.45 1.54
C LEU A 147 -2.86 -1.96 1.51
N PRO A 148 -3.15 -0.64 1.47
CA PRO A 148 -4.52 -0.15 1.36
C PRO A 148 -5.24 -0.61 0.09
N ILE A 149 -4.54 -0.66 -1.05
CA ILE A 149 -5.11 -1.17 -2.32
C ILE A 149 -5.46 -2.65 -2.19
N PHE A 150 -4.56 -3.47 -1.64
CA PHE A 150 -4.83 -4.88 -1.40
C PHE A 150 -6.01 -5.10 -0.45
N ALA A 151 -6.06 -4.35 0.66
CA ALA A 151 -7.18 -4.40 1.60
C ALA A 151 -8.50 -4.02 0.93
N TYR A 152 -8.50 -2.99 0.07
CA TYR A 152 -9.67 -2.57 -0.68
C TYR A 152 -10.14 -3.64 -1.68
N VAL A 153 -9.24 -4.26 -2.43
CA VAL A 153 -9.58 -5.35 -3.37
C VAL A 153 -10.19 -6.54 -2.62
N LEU A 154 -9.60 -6.93 -1.49
CA LEU A 154 -10.14 -8.00 -0.65
C LEU A 154 -11.53 -7.64 -0.12
N TYR A 155 -11.74 -6.40 0.31
CA TYR A 155 -13.03 -5.92 0.77
C TYR A 155 -14.10 -5.96 -0.33
N VAL A 156 -13.78 -5.49 -1.54
CA VAL A 156 -14.70 -5.54 -2.69
C VAL A 156 -15.05 -6.99 -3.04
N LYS A 157 -14.06 -7.88 -3.10
CA LYS A 157 -14.30 -9.31 -3.36
C LYS A 157 -15.19 -9.94 -2.30
N TYR A 158 -14.95 -9.65 -1.03
CA TYR A 158 -15.77 -10.12 0.08
C TYR A 158 -17.22 -9.63 -0.04
N LYS A 159 -17.41 -8.32 -0.26
CA LYS A 159 -18.75 -7.73 -0.41
C LYS A 159 -19.52 -8.35 -1.58
N ASN A 160 -18.86 -8.55 -2.72
CA ASN A 160 -19.47 -9.18 -3.89
C ASN A 160 -19.85 -10.63 -3.61
N GLN A 161 -19.03 -11.39 -2.90
CA GLN A 161 -19.37 -12.77 -2.50
C GLN A 161 -20.57 -12.82 -1.56
N MET A 162 -20.66 -11.89 -0.60
CA MET A 162 -21.81 -11.83 0.30
C MET A 162 -23.10 -11.45 -0.45
N LEU A 163 -23.03 -10.49 -1.38
CA LEU A 163 -24.16 -10.10 -2.22
C LEU A 163 -24.62 -11.25 -3.12
N LEU A 164 -23.70 -12.00 -3.73
CA LEU A 164 -24.03 -13.21 -4.49
C LEU A 164 -24.67 -14.29 -3.61
N ARG A 165 -24.22 -14.47 -2.37
CA ARG A 165 -24.86 -15.41 -1.43
C ARG A 165 -26.28 -14.99 -1.07
N GLU A 166 -26.54 -13.69 -0.94
CA GLU A 166 -27.87 -13.15 -0.67
C GLU A 166 -28.84 -13.26 -1.85
N GLN A 167 -28.34 -13.23 -3.08
CA GLN A 167 -29.16 -13.21 -4.30
C GLN A 167 -29.29 -14.57 -5.00
N GLU A 168 -28.23 -15.37 -4.98
CA GLU A 168 -28.13 -16.62 -5.75
C GLU A 168 -27.69 -17.82 -4.90
N GLY A 169 -27.43 -17.58 -3.61
CA GLY A 169 -26.92 -18.61 -2.71
C GLY A 169 -27.99 -19.58 -2.18
N PRO A 170 -27.54 -20.63 -1.46
CA PRO A 170 -28.45 -21.57 -0.81
C PRO A 170 -29.37 -20.90 0.22
N GLU A 171 -28.92 -19.81 0.86
CA GLU A 171 -29.77 -19.02 1.75
C GLU A 171 -30.91 -18.32 1.01
N TRP A 172 -30.65 -17.77 -0.18
CA TRP A 172 -31.69 -17.21 -1.03
C TRP A 172 -32.70 -18.28 -1.42
N ALA A 173 -32.22 -19.44 -1.90
CA ALA A 173 -33.08 -20.56 -2.28
C ALA A 173 -33.95 -21.04 -1.11
N GLN A 174 -33.41 -21.09 0.11
CA GLN A 174 -34.18 -21.40 1.30
C GLN A 174 -35.24 -20.34 1.61
N ARG A 175 -34.92 -19.04 1.50
CA ARG A 175 -35.88 -17.95 1.71
C ARG A 175 -37.01 -18.00 0.69
N GLU A 176 -36.66 -18.22 -0.58
CA GLU A 176 -37.60 -18.33 -1.70
C GLU A 176 -38.51 -19.57 -1.53
N LEU A 177 -37.96 -20.72 -1.16
CA LEU A 177 -38.74 -21.94 -0.91
C LEU A 177 -39.75 -21.74 0.23
N ARG A 178 -39.32 -21.10 1.33
CA ARG A 178 -40.21 -20.78 2.46
C ARG A 178 -41.30 -19.79 2.06
N LEU A 179 -40.96 -18.79 1.24
CA LEU A 179 -41.92 -17.82 0.74
C LEU A 179 -42.99 -18.50 -0.12
N ARG A 180 -42.59 -19.32 -1.10
CA ARG A 180 -43.52 -20.05 -1.98
C ARG A 180 -44.44 -21.00 -1.22
N ALA A 181 -43.88 -21.75 -0.25
CA ALA A 181 -44.68 -22.66 0.58
C ALA A 181 -45.76 -21.91 1.39
N MET A 182 -45.45 -20.69 1.84
CA MET A 182 -46.41 -19.85 2.56
C MET A 182 -47.37 -19.12 1.61
N GLU A 183 -46.94 -18.68 0.43
CA GLU A 183 -47.81 -18.10 -0.59
C GLU A 183 -48.92 -19.07 -1.00
N ASP A 184 -48.58 -20.34 -1.25
CA ASP A 184 -49.56 -21.37 -1.56
C ASP A 184 -50.50 -21.67 -0.39
N TYR A 185 -50.00 -21.60 0.86
CA TYR A 185 -50.82 -21.75 2.07
C TYR A 185 -51.80 -20.58 2.25
N PHE A 186 -51.40 -19.36 1.92
CA PHE A 186 -52.24 -18.16 1.98
C PHE A 186 -52.99 -17.88 0.67
N HIS A 187 -53.15 -18.89 -0.21
CA HIS A 187 -53.89 -18.79 -1.47
C HIS A 187 -53.42 -17.67 -2.42
N GLY A 188 -52.11 -17.45 -2.49
CA GLY A 188 -51.47 -16.48 -3.39
C GLY A 188 -51.28 -15.08 -2.80
N ASP A 189 -51.57 -14.87 -1.52
CA ASP A 189 -51.36 -13.58 -0.84
C ASP A 189 -49.90 -13.42 -0.35
N THR A 190 -49.08 -12.80 -1.20
CA THR A 190 -47.63 -12.61 -0.97
C THR A 190 -47.31 -11.68 0.21
N GLU A 191 -48.19 -10.74 0.53
CA GLU A 191 -47.98 -9.79 1.63
C GLU A 191 -48.24 -10.45 2.98
N LYS A 192 -49.28 -11.28 3.08
CA LYS A 192 -49.54 -12.10 4.28
C LYS A 192 -48.45 -13.13 4.52
N ALA A 193 -47.93 -13.76 3.47
CA ALA A 193 -46.81 -14.70 3.58
C ALA A 193 -45.53 -14.01 4.12
N LYS A 194 -45.18 -12.82 3.60
CA LYS A 194 -44.03 -12.04 4.09
C LYS A 194 -44.19 -11.59 5.54
N ASN A 195 -45.37 -11.09 5.92
CA ASN A 195 -45.67 -10.69 7.30
C ASN A 195 -45.65 -11.90 8.26
N PHE A 196 -46.11 -13.06 7.81
CA PHE A 196 -46.06 -14.30 8.59
C PHE A 196 -44.64 -14.86 8.75
N LEU A 197 -43.75 -14.61 7.77
CA LEU A 197 -42.34 -15.01 7.84
C LEU A 197 -41.46 -14.02 8.62
N SER A 198 -41.90 -12.76 8.82
CA SER A 198 -41.18 -11.79 9.64
C SER A 198 -41.03 -12.24 11.10
N ASN A 199 -39.90 -11.91 11.71
CA ASN A 199 -39.59 -12.19 13.12
C ASN A 199 -40.06 -11.07 14.07
N GLU A 200 -40.56 -9.95 13.53
CA GLU A 200 -40.96 -8.80 14.32
C GLU A 200 -42.11 -9.15 15.27
N GLY A 201 -41.89 -8.91 16.58
CA GLY A 201 -42.91 -9.10 17.63
C GLY A 201 -43.19 -10.55 18.05
N LYS A 202 -42.45 -11.55 17.56
CA LYS A 202 -42.71 -12.97 17.87
C LYS A 202 -41.81 -13.50 18.99
N THR A 203 -42.39 -14.29 19.89
CA THR A 203 -41.64 -15.04 20.91
C THR A 203 -40.93 -16.25 20.30
N ALA A 204 -39.88 -16.74 20.96
CA ALA A 204 -39.09 -17.89 20.47
C ALA A 204 -39.94 -19.16 20.24
N ARG A 205 -41.04 -19.34 20.98
CA ARG A 205 -41.98 -20.45 20.80
C ARG A 205 -42.79 -20.29 19.51
N GLN A 206 -43.32 -19.10 19.25
CA GLN A 206 -44.05 -18.79 18.02
C GLN A 206 -43.18 -18.89 16.76
N ILE A 207 -41.88 -18.62 16.88
CA ILE A 207 -40.91 -18.81 15.79
C ILE A 207 -40.75 -20.30 15.45
N ARG A 208 -40.68 -21.17 16.47
CA ARG A 208 -40.59 -22.62 16.28
C ARG A 208 -41.85 -23.21 15.66
N ASP A 209 -43.01 -22.83 16.17
CA ASP A 209 -44.31 -23.30 15.66
C ASP A 209 -44.50 -22.88 14.19
N ARG A 210 -44.04 -21.68 13.82
CA ARG A 210 -43.99 -21.21 12.43
C ARG A 210 -43.08 -22.08 11.58
N ASP A 211 -41.84 -22.30 12.03
CA ASP A 211 -40.85 -23.07 11.26
C ASP A 211 -41.30 -24.51 11.05
N GLU A 212 -41.95 -25.12 12.05
CA GLU A 212 -42.56 -26.44 11.95
C GLU A 212 -43.70 -26.47 10.92
N LEU A 213 -44.58 -25.46 10.92
CA LEU A 213 -45.63 -25.32 9.91
C LEU A 213 -45.03 -25.17 8.50
N VAL A 214 -43.98 -24.36 8.35
CA VAL A 214 -43.30 -24.16 7.06
C VAL A 214 -42.66 -25.46 6.57
N ILE A 215 -41.97 -26.19 7.44
CA ILE A 215 -41.36 -27.49 7.10
C ILE A 215 -42.44 -28.51 6.72
N ALA A 216 -43.51 -28.62 7.51
CA ALA A 216 -44.61 -29.53 7.22
C ALA A 216 -45.24 -29.26 5.85
N ARG A 217 -45.33 -27.99 5.44
CA ARG A 217 -45.82 -27.61 4.10
C ARG A 217 -44.82 -27.96 3.01
N ILE A 218 -43.54 -27.62 3.18
CA ILE A 218 -42.48 -27.98 2.24
C ILE A 218 -42.43 -29.50 2.00
N LEU A 219 -42.63 -30.31 3.05
CA LEU A 219 -42.66 -31.77 2.93
C LEU A 219 -43.93 -32.31 2.26
N ALA A 220 -45.04 -31.58 2.35
CA ALA A 220 -46.34 -31.99 1.82
C ALA A 220 -46.56 -31.60 0.35
N GLY A 221 -45.69 -30.75 -0.24
CA GLY A 221 -45.90 -30.20 -1.57
C GLY A 221 -44.64 -30.06 -2.40
N ASP A 222 -44.80 -30.09 -3.72
CA ASP A 222 -43.73 -29.88 -4.69
C ASP A 222 -43.70 -28.43 -5.15
N TYR A 223 -42.85 -27.60 -4.52
CA TYR A 223 -42.73 -26.17 -4.82
C TYR A 223 -41.64 -25.84 -5.86
N ASP A 224 -40.99 -26.88 -6.37
CA ASP A 224 -39.98 -26.74 -7.42
C ASP A 224 -40.64 -26.64 -8.81
N ARG A 225 -40.23 -25.64 -9.59
CA ARG A 225 -40.74 -25.40 -10.96
C ARG A 225 -39.86 -26.03 -12.04
N LEU A 226 -38.89 -26.89 -11.69
CA LEU A 226 -38.05 -27.60 -12.66
C LEU A 226 -38.86 -28.34 -13.73
N ALA A 227 -39.98 -28.98 -13.37
CA ALA A 227 -40.84 -29.68 -14.34
C ALA A 227 -41.46 -28.74 -15.39
N GLN A 228 -41.76 -27.49 -15.01
CA GLN A 228 -42.32 -26.48 -15.91
C GLN A 228 -41.25 -25.88 -16.84
N LEU A 229 -39.98 -25.94 -16.44
CA LEU A 229 -38.82 -25.47 -17.22
C LEU A 229 -38.32 -26.54 -18.22
N LYS A 230 -38.60 -27.83 -17.98
CA LYS A 230 -38.27 -28.95 -18.90
C LYS A 230 -39.17 -29.03 -20.16
N LYS A 231 -39.81 -27.94 -20.59
CA LYS A 231 -40.75 -27.91 -21.75
C LYS A 231 -40.07 -28.08 -23.13
N LYS A 232 -38.74 -27.94 -23.21
CA LYS A 232 -37.95 -28.25 -24.42
C LYS A 232 -36.65 -28.96 -24.04
N VAL A 233 -36.73 -30.21 -23.59
CA VAL A 233 -35.58 -31.10 -23.73
C VAL A 233 -35.68 -31.70 -25.14
N PRO A 234 -34.76 -31.38 -26.08
CA PRO A 234 -34.74 -32.03 -27.38
C PRO A 234 -34.70 -33.54 -27.17
N LYS A 235 -35.48 -34.31 -27.97
CA LYS A 235 -35.52 -35.78 -27.88
C LYS A 235 -34.12 -36.43 -27.94
N ASP A 236 -33.13 -35.73 -28.48
CA ASP A 236 -31.75 -36.19 -28.59
C ASP A 236 -31.03 -36.34 -27.25
N PHE A 237 -31.46 -35.66 -26.18
CA PHE A 237 -30.88 -35.83 -24.84
C PHE A 237 -31.37 -37.07 -24.08
N ARG A 238 -32.44 -37.74 -24.54
CA ARG A 238 -32.92 -38.99 -23.93
C ARG A 238 -32.11 -40.23 -24.34
N ARG A 239 -31.25 -40.12 -25.37
CA ARG A 239 -30.43 -41.25 -25.83
C ARG A 239 -29.38 -41.69 -24.81
N PHE A 240 -28.95 -40.81 -23.90
CA PHE A 240 -27.93 -41.12 -22.90
C PHE A 240 -28.46 -41.85 -21.66
N GLU A 241 -29.79 -41.90 -21.43
CA GLU A 241 -30.39 -42.69 -20.34
C GLU A 241 -30.69 -44.14 -20.77
N GLU A 242 -30.73 -44.43 -22.07
CA GLU A 242 -31.00 -45.77 -22.62
C GLU A 242 -29.73 -46.55 -22.96
N ASP A 243 -28.54 -45.94 -22.92
CA ASP A 243 -27.28 -46.63 -23.13
C ASP A 243 -26.89 -47.48 -21.90
N PRO A 244 -26.75 -48.81 -22.04
CA PRO A 244 -26.40 -49.70 -20.92
C PRO A 244 -24.96 -49.54 -20.41
N LEU A 245 -24.19 -48.59 -20.96
CA LEU A 245 -22.77 -48.37 -20.63
C LEU A 245 -22.53 -47.51 -19.38
N TYR A 246 -23.58 -46.93 -18.77
CA TYR A 246 -23.47 -46.13 -17.53
C TYR A 246 -24.31 -46.68 -16.37
N LYS A 247 -24.57 -48.00 -16.34
CA LYS A 247 -24.92 -48.71 -15.10
C LYS A 247 -23.65 -49.31 -14.49
N ILE A 248 -22.89 -48.50 -13.77
CA ILE A 248 -21.89 -48.93 -12.77
C ILE A 248 -22.02 -47.99 -11.58
#